data_AF-A0A0F7ZJE3-F1
#
_entry.id   AF-A0A0F7ZJE3-F1
#
_cell.length_a   1.000
_cell.length_b   1.000
_cell.length_c   1.000
_cell.angle_alpha   90.00
_cell.angle_beta   90.00
_cell.angle_gamma   90.00
#
_symmetry.space_group_name_H-M   'P 1'
#
loop_
_entity.id
_entity.type
_entity.pdbx_description
1 polymer ?
#
loop_
_entity_poly.entity_id
_entity_poly.type
_entity_poly.pdbx_seq_one_letter_code
_entity_poly.pdbx_strand_id
1 'polypeptide(L)'
;MPVASKIPRLEDPHPDIVLFWTRPSSNASRSIRSLERSLDVRVICNPNWPQIFEQLAALYHNPQSLIVSVTDWFSAYCQVLVHRFTQEEPVCLLGSPTRKLASNVHLLVELRVRQRGESRAISFTNSSIILNIPSNTGADEPDHLDPVTISRNVKEALDFWFNNPDPGSVPEGGNELLAAFPPENEQRTDVTPPRKMPQLSAITTKLLDGPPYSIMIQSISVAHLNVVGNHPSSIYFIADALKKLHAAAENIPEHMYDEWISSKLWLRIRVKDSAFGFEDSTLMVQERDMSLADSIILEALQVIFKVIETMLGYHLVSDNGGIWHYERDEPFEEEPDMELDGGANPGA
;
A
#
# COMPACT_ATOMS: atom_id res chain seq x y z
N MET A 1 -32.08 -37.84 0.33
CA MET A 1 -31.40 -37.00 -0.68
C MET A 1 -31.31 -35.59 -0.12
N PRO A 2 -30.10 -35.08 0.19
CA PRO A 2 -29.98 -33.73 0.71
C PRO A 2 -30.14 -32.74 -0.45
N VAL A 3 -31.01 -31.76 -0.25
CA VAL A 3 -31.23 -30.65 -1.19
C VAL A 3 -29.99 -29.77 -1.14
N ALA A 4 -29.21 -29.75 -2.21
CA ALA A 4 -28.09 -28.82 -2.35
C ALA A 4 -28.65 -27.40 -2.42
N SER A 5 -28.63 -26.70 -1.28
CA SER A 5 -28.91 -25.27 -1.22
C SER A 5 -27.83 -24.55 -2.03
N LYS A 6 -28.20 -24.03 -3.19
CA LYS A 6 -27.35 -23.12 -3.98
C LYS A 6 -27.01 -21.92 -3.10
N ILE A 7 -25.78 -21.87 -2.62
CA ILE A 7 -25.23 -20.69 -1.94
C ILE A 7 -25.22 -19.57 -2.99
N PRO A 8 -25.91 -18.45 -2.77
CA PRO A 8 -25.87 -17.34 -3.71
C PRO A 8 -24.42 -16.86 -3.83
N ARG A 9 -23.91 -16.81 -5.07
CA ARG A 9 -22.61 -16.17 -5.36
C ARG A 9 -22.74 -14.71 -4.95
N LEU A 10 -21.92 -14.28 -3.98
CA LEU A 10 -21.79 -12.88 -3.61
C LEU A 10 -21.10 -12.15 -4.77
N GLU A 11 -21.85 -11.38 -5.55
CA GLU A 11 -21.30 -10.63 -6.69
C GLU A 11 -20.74 -9.24 -6.30
N ASP A 12 -20.81 -8.82 -5.03
CA ASP A 12 -20.18 -7.58 -4.54
C ASP A 12 -19.77 -7.72 -3.06
N PRO A 13 -18.74 -6.99 -2.58
CA PRO A 13 -18.40 -6.98 -1.16
C PRO A 13 -19.62 -6.52 -0.35
N HIS A 14 -20.12 -7.38 0.55
CA HIS A 14 -21.28 -7.11 1.36
C HIS A 14 -21.13 -5.73 2.03
N PRO A 15 -22.06 -4.77 1.83
CA PRO A 15 -21.90 -3.38 2.28
C PRO A 15 -21.61 -3.27 3.79
N ASP A 16 -22.05 -4.25 4.55
CA ASP A 16 -21.80 -4.40 5.98
C ASP A 16 -20.31 -4.57 6.35
N ILE A 17 -19.49 -5.16 5.48
CA ILE A 17 -18.05 -5.35 5.74
C ILE A 17 -17.37 -4.01 5.96
N VAL A 18 -17.70 -3.01 5.13
CA VAL A 18 -17.18 -1.65 5.25
C VAL A 18 -17.58 -1.08 6.62
N LEU A 19 -18.79 -1.36 7.10
CA LEU A 19 -19.28 -0.90 8.40
C LEU A 19 -18.53 -1.55 9.58
N PHE A 20 -18.25 -2.85 9.52
CA PHE A 20 -17.60 -3.58 10.62
C PHE A 20 -16.07 -3.48 10.60
N TRP A 21 -15.46 -3.24 9.44
CA TRP A 21 -14.02 -3.20 9.29
C TRP A 21 -13.47 -1.76 9.30
N THR A 22 -13.95 -0.93 8.36
CA THR A 22 -13.32 0.36 8.04
C THR A 22 -13.86 1.54 8.85
N ARG A 23 -15.04 1.41 9.48
CA ARG A 23 -15.59 2.53 10.28
C ARG A 23 -14.65 2.85 11.45
N PRO A 24 -14.34 4.14 11.70
CA PRO A 24 -13.52 4.58 12.83
C PRO A 24 -13.95 4.03 14.20
N SER A 25 -15.23 3.76 14.36
CA SER A 25 -15.82 3.26 15.59
C SER A 25 -15.81 1.73 15.72
N SER A 26 -15.38 0.99 14.69
CA SER A 26 -15.42 -0.47 14.71
C SER A 26 -14.35 -1.09 15.63
N ASN A 27 -14.57 -2.33 16.07
CA ASN A 27 -13.61 -3.05 16.91
C ASN A 27 -12.28 -3.28 16.18
N ALA A 28 -12.32 -3.65 14.89
CA ALA A 28 -11.12 -3.79 14.06
C ALA A 28 -10.33 -2.48 13.97
N SER A 29 -11.01 -1.37 13.64
CA SER A 29 -10.34 -0.06 13.52
C SER A 29 -9.74 0.42 14.83
N ARG A 30 -10.41 0.19 15.98
CA ARG A 30 -9.83 0.50 17.30
C ARG A 30 -8.62 -0.37 17.61
N SER A 31 -8.68 -1.65 17.31
CA SER A 31 -7.59 -2.60 17.52
C SER A 31 -6.37 -2.28 16.67
N ILE A 32 -6.58 -1.94 15.39
CA ILE A 32 -5.53 -1.44 14.47
C ILE A 32 -4.87 -0.20 15.06
N ARG A 33 -5.64 0.84 15.40
CA ARG A 33 -5.08 2.08 15.99
C ARG A 33 -4.36 1.85 17.31
N SER A 34 -4.84 0.92 18.13
CA SER A 34 -4.18 0.57 19.38
C SER A 34 -2.81 -0.05 19.09
N LEU A 35 -2.74 -0.96 18.12
CA LEU A 35 -1.50 -1.59 17.69
C LEU A 35 -0.54 -0.56 17.07
N GLU A 36 -1.04 0.33 16.22
CA GLU A 36 -0.26 1.44 15.61
C GLU A 36 0.40 2.31 16.68
N ARG A 37 -0.38 2.77 17.67
CA ARG A 37 0.14 3.62 18.76
C ARG A 37 1.13 2.90 19.66
N SER A 38 0.92 1.61 19.92
CA SER A 38 1.81 0.84 20.79
C SER A 38 3.13 0.49 20.13
N LEU A 39 3.15 0.34 18.80
CA LEU A 39 4.34 -0.02 18.04
C LEU A 39 5.01 1.18 17.36
N ASP A 40 4.37 2.35 17.33
CA ASP A 40 4.79 3.54 16.59
C ASP A 40 5.01 3.24 15.09
N VAL A 41 4.10 2.47 14.50
CA VAL A 41 4.10 2.09 13.08
C VAL A 41 2.69 2.22 12.51
N ARG A 42 2.57 2.41 11.20
CA ARG A 42 1.26 2.33 10.53
C ARG A 42 0.91 0.87 10.27
N VAL A 43 -0.32 0.46 10.57
CA VAL A 43 -0.76 -0.93 10.38
C VAL A 43 -1.65 -0.99 9.14
N ILE A 44 -1.23 -1.76 8.14
CA ILE A 44 -2.01 -1.99 6.92
C ILE A 44 -2.66 -3.36 7.03
N CYS A 45 -4.00 -3.40 7.07
CA CYS A 45 -4.74 -4.66 7.10
C CYS A 45 -5.90 -4.62 6.09
N ASN A 46 -5.70 -5.32 4.96
CA ASN A 46 -6.65 -5.43 3.86
C ASN A 46 -7.04 -6.91 3.69
N PRO A 47 -8.03 -7.41 4.44
CA PRO A 47 -8.46 -8.81 4.34
C PRO A 47 -9.00 -9.11 2.94
N ASN A 48 -8.62 -10.27 2.38
CA ASN A 48 -9.24 -10.80 1.17
C ASN A 48 -10.61 -11.41 1.52
N TRP A 49 -11.58 -10.53 1.78
CA TRP A 49 -12.92 -10.93 2.19
C TRP A 49 -13.57 -11.95 1.25
N PRO A 50 -13.54 -11.81 -0.09
CA PRO A 50 -14.09 -12.83 -0.99
C PRO A 50 -13.55 -14.23 -0.72
N GLN A 51 -12.24 -14.37 -0.54
CA GLN A 51 -11.60 -15.65 -0.23
C GLN A 51 -11.96 -16.16 1.17
N ILE A 52 -12.04 -15.27 2.17
CA ILE A 52 -12.44 -15.62 3.53
C ILE A 52 -13.89 -16.13 3.54
N PHE A 53 -14.80 -15.47 2.82
CA PHE A 53 -16.19 -15.90 2.68
C PHE A 53 -16.28 -17.24 1.97
N GLU A 54 -15.59 -17.42 0.85
CA GLU A 54 -15.61 -18.68 0.09
C GLU A 54 -15.22 -19.87 0.98
N GLN A 55 -14.22 -19.70 1.84
CA GLN A 55 -13.71 -20.78 2.67
C GLN A 55 -14.50 -21.00 3.97
N LEU A 56 -15.06 -19.95 4.57
CA LEU A 56 -15.77 -20.04 5.85
C LEU A 56 -17.31 -20.07 5.71
N ALA A 57 -17.88 -19.76 4.54
CA ALA A 57 -19.34 -19.69 4.36
C ALA A 57 -20.07 -20.99 4.74
N ALA A 58 -19.42 -22.15 4.61
CA ALA A 58 -20.00 -23.43 4.99
C ALA A 58 -20.15 -23.62 6.51
N LEU A 59 -19.41 -22.86 7.33
CA LEU A 59 -19.38 -22.99 8.79
C LEU A 59 -20.36 -22.02 9.49
N TYR A 60 -20.73 -20.93 8.81
CA TYR A 60 -21.55 -19.87 9.38
C TYR A 60 -22.93 -19.84 8.72
N HIS A 61 -23.98 -19.76 9.54
CA HIS A 61 -25.36 -19.75 9.06
C HIS A 61 -25.70 -18.47 8.27
N ASN A 62 -25.03 -17.36 8.58
CA ASN A 62 -25.19 -16.10 7.88
C ASN A 62 -23.85 -15.35 7.73
N PRO A 63 -23.69 -14.49 6.70
CA PRO A 63 -22.47 -13.74 6.47
C PRO A 63 -22.13 -12.72 7.56
N GLN A 64 -23.13 -12.13 8.21
CA GLN A 64 -22.91 -11.13 9.25
C GLN A 64 -22.23 -11.72 10.49
N SER A 65 -22.64 -12.91 10.91
CA SER A 65 -22.03 -13.66 12.00
C SER A 65 -20.58 -13.99 11.70
N LEU A 66 -20.26 -14.36 10.45
CA LEU A 66 -18.89 -14.58 10.01
C LEU A 66 -18.05 -13.30 10.16
N ILE A 67 -18.54 -12.16 9.65
CA ILE A 67 -17.84 -10.88 9.74
C ILE A 67 -17.55 -10.51 11.21
N VAL A 68 -18.57 -10.62 12.07
CA VAL A 68 -18.43 -10.31 13.50
C VAL A 68 -17.40 -11.24 14.15
N SER A 69 -17.50 -12.55 13.93
CA SER A 69 -16.56 -13.53 14.48
C SER A 69 -15.11 -13.29 14.01
N VAL A 70 -14.90 -13.01 12.73
CA VAL A 70 -13.56 -12.68 12.20
C VAL A 70 -13.02 -11.36 12.77
N THR A 71 -13.90 -10.38 12.97
CA THR A 71 -13.53 -9.07 13.54
C THR A 71 -13.14 -9.19 15.02
N ASP A 72 -13.90 -9.97 15.79
CA ASP A 72 -13.63 -10.21 17.21
C ASP A 72 -12.36 -11.06 17.38
N TRP A 73 -12.17 -12.07 16.53
CA TRP A 73 -10.93 -12.84 16.43
C TRP A 73 -9.71 -11.94 16.24
N PHE A 74 -9.75 -11.12 15.18
CA PHE A 74 -8.68 -10.18 14.87
C PHE A 74 -8.41 -9.23 16.05
N SER A 75 -9.47 -8.68 16.64
CA SER A 75 -9.36 -7.72 17.76
C SER A 75 -8.72 -8.36 19.00
N ALA A 76 -9.05 -9.61 19.31
CA ALA A 76 -8.48 -10.32 20.45
C ALA A 76 -6.96 -10.53 20.28
N TYR A 77 -6.51 -10.93 19.09
CA TYR A 77 -5.07 -11.07 18.80
C TYR A 77 -4.34 -9.72 18.88
N CYS A 78 -4.92 -8.65 18.32
CA CYS A 78 -4.33 -7.30 18.42
C CYS A 78 -4.18 -6.83 19.87
N GLN A 79 -5.18 -7.07 20.73
CA GLN A 79 -5.11 -6.70 22.15
C GLN A 79 -3.99 -7.44 22.89
N VAL A 80 -3.83 -8.74 22.64
CA VAL A 80 -2.75 -9.53 23.24
C VAL A 80 -1.39 -9.07 22.72
N LEU A 81 -1.26 -8.77 21.44
CA LEU A 81 -0.04 -8.21 20.86
C LEU A 81 0.33 -6.88 21.53
N VAL A 82 -0.62 -5.94 21.60
CA VAL A 82 -0.44 -4.65 22.30
C VAL A 82 0.00 -4.87 23.74
N HIS A 83 -0.67 -5.75 24.48
CA HIS A 83 -0.32 -6.04 25.86
C HIS A 83 1.11 -6.60 26.00
N ARG A 84 1.51 -7.52 25.12
CA ARG A 84 2.87 -8.09 25.12
C ARG A 84 3.93 -7.05 24.80
N PHE A 85 3.72 -6.25 23.75
CA PHE A 85 4.65 -5.19 23.36
C PHE A 85 4.76 -4.05 24.38
N THR A 86 3.79 -3.91 25.29
CA THR A 86 3.77 -2.86 26.32
C THR A 86 4.24 -3.32 27.71
N GLN A 87 4.10 -4.60 28.07
CA GLN A 87 4.45 -5.11 29.41
C GLN A 87 5.82 -5.80 29.51
N GLU A 88 6.35 -6.40 28.44
CA GLU A 88 7.62 -7.14 28.50
C GLU A 88 8.80 -6.27 28.07
N GLU A 89 9.32 -5.47 29.02
CA GLU A 89 10.47 -4.57 28.88
C GLU A 89 10.34 -3.50 27.77
N PRO A 90 10.84 -2.27 28.00
CA PRO A 90 10.67 -1.20 27.02
C PRO A 90 11.31 -1.64 25.69
N VAL A 91 10.62 -1.34 24.59
CA VAL A 91 10.93 -1.68 23.17
C VAL A 91 12.43 -1.61 22.80
N CYS A 92 13.24 -0.86 23.56
CA CYS A 92 14.69 -0.86 23.54
C CYS A 92 15.40 -2.22 23.80
N LEU A 93 14.79 -3.21 24.46
CA LEU A 93 15.40 -4.53 24.68
C LEU A 93 14.95 -5.62 23.68
N LEU A 94 13.94 -5.35 22.86
CA LEU A 94 13.54 -6.19 21.71
C LEU A 94 14.45 -5.93 20.47
N GLY A 95 15.75 -5.72 20.75
CA GLY A 95 16.72 -4.91 20.00
C GLY A 95 17.11 -5.33 18.58
N SER A 96 16.42 -6.26 17.94
CA SER A 96 16.57 -6.44 16.49
C SER A 96 15.30 -6.88 15.77
N PRO A 97 14.41 -7.73 16.31
CA PRO A 97 13.29 -8.23 15.51
C PRO A 97 12.10 -7.29 15.49
N THR A 98 11.66 -6.71 16.61
CA THR A 98 10.62 -5.66 16.57
C THR A 98 11.11 -4.42 15.87
N ARG A 99 12.42 -4.11 15.96
CA ARG A 99 13.06 -3.09 15.14
C ARG A 99 13.12 -3.46 13.66
N LYS A 100 13.15 -4.75 13.28
CA LYS A 100 12.96 -5.19 11.88
C LYS A 100 11.50 -5.03 11.45
N LEU A 101 10.55 -5.40 12.30
CA LEU A 101 9.11 -5.18 12.06
C LEU A 101 8.81 -3.67 11.90
N ALA A 102 9.42 -2.84 12.74
CA ALA A 102 9.27 -1.38 12.78
C ALA A 102 10.25 -0.61 11.89
N SER A 103 11.28 -1.28 11.32
CA SER A 103 12.14 -0.67 10.28
C SER A 103 11.36 -0.43 9.00
N ASN A 104 10.23 -1.10 8.85
CA ASN A 104 9.22 -0.75 7.88
C ASN A 104 8.27 0.26 8.53
N VAL A 105 8.09 1.40 7.86
CA VAL A 105 7.08 2.42 8.19
C VAL A 105 5.67 1.81 8.30
N HIS A 106 5.49 0.62 7.72
CA HIS A 106 4.24 -0.11 7.68
C HIS A 106 4.40 -1.55 8.19
N LEU A 107 3.49 -1.93 9.08
CA LEU A 107 3.25 -3.30 9.51
C LEU A 107 2.08 -3.89 8.73
N LEU A 108 2.33 -4.88 7.89
CA LEU A 108 1.26 -5.58 7.17
C LEU A 108 0.62 -6.62 8.09
N VAL A 109 -0.70 -6.62 8.22
CA VAL A 109 -1.42 -7.71 8.88
C VAL A 109 -2.26 -8.44 7.85
N GLU A 110 -1.96 -9.71 7.64
CA GLU A 110 -2.63 -10.57 6.68
C GLU A 110 -3.55 -11.55 7.40
N LEU A 111 -4.83 -11.59 6.98
CA LEU A 111 -5.79 -12.57 7.43
C LEU A 111 -5.86 -13.72 6.42
N ARG A 112 -5.54 -14.93 6.85
CA ARG A 112 -5.67 -16.15 6.04
C ARG A 112 -6.61 -17.12 6.71
N VAL A 113 -7.40 -17.84 5.93
CA VAL A 113 -8.15 -18.98 6.46
C VAL A 113 -7.20 -20.18 6.48
N ARG A 114 -7.12 -20.82 7.65
CA ARG A 114 -6.14 -21.85 7.95
C ARG A 114 -6.31 -23.05 7.04
N GLN A 115 -5.26 -23.44 6.33
CA GLN A 115 -5.26 -24.62 5.49
C GLN A 115 -4.92 -25.88 6.29
N ARG A 116 -5.35 -27.04 5.79
CA ARG A 116 -5.09 -28.33 6.43
C ARG A 116 -3.58 -28.58 6.47
N GLY A 117 -3.01 -28.64 7.68
CA GLY A 117 -1.56 -28.84 7.88
C GLY A 117 -0.84 -27.63 8.48
N GLU A 118 -1.46 -26.45 8.47
CA GLU A 118 -0.91 -25.29 9.18
C GLU A 118 -1.13 -25.46 10.69
N SER A 119 -0.06 -25.46 11.48
CA SER A 119 -0.13 -25.73 12.91
C SER A 119 -0.30 -24.47 13.78
N ARG A 120 -0.07 -23.28 13.23
CA ARG A 120 -0.01 -22.03 14.01
C ARG A 120 -1.14 -21.07 13.67
N ALA A 121 -1.76 -20.51 14.71
CA ALA A 121 -2.79 -19.48 14.59
C ALA A 121 -2.22 -18.09 14.24
N ILE A 122 -0.96 -17.85 14.55
CA ILE A 122 -0.24 -16.61 14.24
C ILE A 122 1.20 -16.94 13.83
N SER A 123 1.71 -16.22 12.85
CA SER A 123 3.13 -16.24 12.47
C SER A 123 3.62 -14.84 12.15
N PHE A 124 4.93 -14.65 12.30
CA PHE A 124 5.62 -13.39 12.06
C PHE A 124 6.59 -13.54 10.90
N THR A 125 6.63 -12.53 10.04
CA THR A 125 7.64 -12.35 9.00
C THR A 125 8.41 -11.05 9.27
N ASN A 126 9.33 -10.67 8.38
CA ASN A 126 10.10 -9.43 8.53
C ASN A 126 9.25 -8.15 8.44
N SER A 127 8.11 -8.20 7.76
CA SER A 127 7.26 -7.03 7.53
C SER A 127 5.76 -7.29 7.73
N SER A 128 5.39 -8.53 8.09
CA SER A 128 3.99 -8.90 8.25
C SER A 128 3.72 -9.79 9.46
N ILE A 129 2.51 -9.64 9.99
CA ILE A 129 1.87 -10.59 10.91
C ILE A 129 0.82 -11.33 10.11
N ILE A 130 0.90 -12.65 10.08
CA ILE A 130 -0.09 -13.50 9.42
C ILE A 130 -0.94 -14.12 10.53
N LEU A 131 -2.25 -13.85 10.49
CA LEU A 131 -3.24 -14.43 11.40
C LEU A 131 -4.05 -15.48 10.63
N ASN A 132 -3.95 -16.73 11.07
CA ASN A 132 -4.63 -17.87 10.47
C ASN A 132 -5.96 -18.10 11.19
N ILE A 133 -7.05 -17.71 10.54
CA ILE A 133 -8.43 -17.90 10.99
C ILE A 133 -8.75 -19.40 10.95
N PRO A 134 -9.19 -20.02 12.06
CA PRO A 134 -9.52 -21.43 12.08
C PRO A 134 -10.65 -21.73 11.08
N SER A 135 -10.44 -22.76 10.26
CA SER A 135 -11.36 -23.22 9.21
C SER A 135 -12.22 -24.41 9.65
N ASN A 136 -12.16 -24.80 10.92
CA ASN A 136 -12.92 -25.94 11.42
C ASN A 136 -13.57 -25.60 12.77
N THR A 137 -14.87 -25.80 12.88
CA THR A 137 -15.64 -25.71 14.13
C THR A 137 -15.70 -27.05 14.88
N GLY A 138 -14.88 -28.02 14.49
CA GLY A 138 -14.83 -29.33 15.14
C GLY A 138 -14.52 -29.21 16.63
N ALA A 139 -15.26 -29.98 17.45
CA ALA A 139 -15.26 -29.96 18.93
C ALA A 139 -13.91 -30.28 19.62
N ASP A 140 -12.84 -30.46 18.85
CA ASP A 140 -11.51 -30.83 19.34
C ASP A 140 -10.55 -29.63 19.45
N GLU A 141 -10.90 -28.45 18.91
CA GLU A 141 -10.09 -27.24 19.09
C GLU A 141 -10.61 -26.45 20.31
N PRO A 142 -9.74 -26.10 21.30
CA PRO A 142 -10.13 -25.28 22.44
C PRO A 142 -10.76 -23.97 21.97
N ASP A 143 -11.66 -23.39 22.79
CA ASP A 143 -12.35 -22.14 22.50
C ASP A 143 -11.33 -21.13 21.97
N HIS A 144 -11.42 -20.85 20.69
CA HIS A 144 -10.33 -20.23 19.94
C HIS A 144 -10.20 -18.74 20.35
N LEU A 145 -11.25 -18.20 20.98
CA LEU A 145 -11.27 -16.88 21.60
C LEU A 145 -10.88 -16.88 23.10
N ASP A 146 -10.48 -18.02 23.66
CA ASP A 146 -9.96 -18.10 25.04
C ASP A 146 -8.71 -17.23 25.19
N PRO A 147 -8.72 -16.19 26.06
CA PRO A 147 -7.59 -15.29 26.23
C PRO A 147 -6.29 -16.00 26.61
N VAL A 148 -6.37 -17.11 27.36
CA VAL A 148 -5.20 -17.89 27.77
C VAL A 148 -4.57 -18.57 26.55
N THR A 149 -5.39 -19.14 25.67
CA THR A 149 -4.95 -19.78 24.43
C THR A 149 -4.39 -18.76 23.43
N ILE A 150 -5.04 -17.61 23.23
CA ILE A 150 -4.50 -16.54 22.37
C ILE A 150 -3.15 -16.05 22.90
N SER A 151 -3.04 -15.80 24.21
CA SER A 151 -1.80 -15.37 24.85
C SER A 151 -0.67 -16.39 24.69
N ARG A 152 -0.99 -17.68 24.79
CA ARG A 152 -0.04 -18.78 24.54
C ARG A 152 0.42 -18.78 23.07
N ASN A 153 -0.52 -18.72 22.12
CA ASN A 153 -0.22 -18.73 20.68
C ASN A 153 0.67 -17.55 20.27
N VAL A 154 0.36 -16.35 20.76
CA VAL A 154 1.16 -15.14 20.50
C VAL A 154 2.56 -15.29 21.06
N LYS A 155 2.68 -15.78 22.30
CA LYS A 155 3.98 -16.01 22.94
C LYS A 155 4.81 -17.03 22.16
N GLU A 156 4.25 -18.18 21.82
CA GLU A 156 4.97 -19.23 21.09
C GLU A 156 5.43 -18.76 19.70
N ALA A 157 4.61 -17.98 19.01
CA ALA A 157 4.96 -17.43 17.70
C ALA A 157 6.05 -16.35 17.79
N LEU A 158 6.01 -15.49 18.82
CA LEU A 158 7.07 -14.54 19.11
C LEU A 158 8.37 -15.26 19.46
N ASP A 159 8.33 -16.20 20.42
CA ASP A 159 9.48 -17.01 20.82
C ASP A 159 10.10 -17.73 19.62
N PHE A 160 9.28 -18.31 18.75
CA PHE A 160 9.77 -18.96 17.52
C PHE A 160 10.46 -17.96 16.60
N TRP A 161 9.88 -16.79 16.39
CA TRP A 161 10.42 -15.77 15.51
C TRP A 161 11.72 -15.15 16.04
N PHE A 162 11.80 -14.89 17.36
CA PHE A 162 13.02 -14.42 18.01
C PHE A 162 14.17 -15.43 17.88
N ASN A 163 13.85 -16.72 18.00
CA ASN A 163 14.84 -17.80 17.93
C ASN A 163 15.18 -18.21 16.48
N ASN A 164 14.41 -17.79 15.48
CA ASN A 164 14.61 -18.08 14.07
C ASN A 164 14.45 -16.81 13.21
N PRO A 165 15.38 -15.84 13.31
CA PRO A 165 15.26 -14.51 12.70
C PRO A 165 15.38 -14.49 11.16
N ASP A 166 15.43 -15.65 10.52
CA ASP A 166 15.52 -15.80 9.06
C ASP A 166 14.47 -16.81 8.54
N PRO A 167 13.16 -16.44 8.49
CA PRO A 167 12.09 -17.34 8.08
C PRO A 167 11.88 -17.39 6.56
N GLY A 168 12.86 -16.95 5.76
CA GLY A 168 12.81 -17.06 4.30
C GLY A 168 12.67 -18.51 3.79
N SER A 169 12.92 -19.50 4.65
CA SER A 169 12.61 -20.91 4.42
C SER A 169 11.49 -21.39 5.35
N VAL A 170 10.24 -21.02 5.06
CA VAL A 170 9.15 -21.97 5.29
C VAL A 170 9.42 -23.14 4.33
N PRO A 171 9.38 -24.41 4.76
CA PRO A 171 9.59 -25.53 3.85
C PRO A 171 8.57 -25.45 2.71
N GLU A 172 9.05 -25.27 1.49
CA GLU A 172 8.30 -25.51 0.26
C GLU A 172 7.86 -26.98 0.25
N GLY A 173 6.71 -27.25 0.86
CA GLY A 173 6.05 -28.54 0.83
C GLY A 173 4.60 -28.31 0.42
N GLY A 174 4.38 -28.01 -0.86
CA GLY A 174 3.01 -27.86 -1.36
C GLY A 174 2.87 -27.12 -2.69
N ASN A 175 3.70 -27.42 -3.69
CA ASN A 175 3.46 -26.99 -5.08
C ASN A 175 3.74 -28.14 -6.05
N GLU A 176 2.92 -29.19 -5.97
CA GLU A 176 2.68 -30.11 -7.09
C GLU A 176 1.19 -30.41 -7.14
N LEU A 177 0.46 -29.68 -7.99
CA LEU A 177 -0.67 -30.14 -8.79
C LEU A 177 -1.39 -28.91 -9.32
N LEU A 178 -0.98 -28.42 -10.48
CA LEU A 178 -1.85 -27.76 -11.47
C LEU A 178 -1.06 -27.68 -12.79
N ALA A 179 -0.96 -28.83 -13.45
CA ALA A 179 -0.65 -28.90 -14.86
C ALA A 179 -1.81 -29.60 -15.60
N ALA A 180 -2.20 -28.98 -16.70
CA ALA A 180 -3.01 -29.49 -17.81
C ALA A 180 -4.53 -29.59 -17.61
N PHE A 181 -5.26 -28.67 -18.27
CA PHE A 181 -6.20 -29.05 -19.34
C PHE A 181 -6.24 -27.96 -20.44
N PRO A 182 -6.14 -28.33 -21.73
CA PRO A 182 -6.32 -27.44 -22.87
C PRO A 182 -7.80 -27.36 -23.33
N PRO A 183 -8.15 -26.47 -24.28
CA PRO A 183 -9.48 -25.90 -24.45
C PRO A 183 -10.33 -26.66 -25.47
N GLU A 184 -11.66 -26.52 -25.42
CA GLU A 184 -12.49 -26.53 -26.63
C GLU A 184 -13.92 -25.99 -26.44
N ASN A 185 -14.41 -25.44 -27.54
CA ASN A 185 -15.68 -24.74 -27.79
C ASN A 185 -16.92 -25.62 -27.65
N GLU A 186 -18.09 -25.02 -27.39
CA GLU A 186 -19.26 -25.10 -28.30
C GLU A 186 -20.42 -24.14 -27.92
N GLN A 187 -20.63 -23.17 -28.81
CA GLN A 187 -21.84 -22.53 -29.35
C GLN A 187 -23.17 -22.38 -28.56
N ARG A 188 -23.53 -21.07 -28.42
CA ARG A 188 -24.79 -20.35 -28.75
C ARG A 188 -26.14 -20.74 -28.10
N THR A 189 -26.78 -19.71 -27.55
CA THR A 189 -28.12 -19.27 -28.01
C THR A 189 -28.26 -17.74 -27.93
N ASP A 190 -28.88 -17.17 -28.96
CA ASP A 190 -29.13 -15.75 -29.20
C ASP A 190 -29.98 -15.06 -28.12
N VAL A 191 -29.52 -13.92 -27.62
CA VAL A 191 -30.37 -12.79 -27.21
C VAL A 191 -29.64 -11.50 -27.57
N THR A 192 -30.22 -10.67 -28.43
CA THR A 192 -29.62 -9.40 -28.87
C THR A 192 -29.91 -8.28 -27.85
N PRO A 193 -28.90 -7.61 -27.26
CA PRO A 193 -29.07 -6.34 -26.56
C PRO A 193 -28.66 -5.16 -27.47
N PRO A 194 -29.08 -3.92 -27.14
CA PRO A 194 -28.97 -2.77 -28.02
C PRO A 194 -27.52 -2.32 -28.30
N ARG A 195 -27.37 -1.67 -29.44
CA ARG A 195 -26.13 -1.26 -30.12
C ARG A 195 -25.38 -0.15 -29.37
N LYS A 196 -24.10 -0.44 -29.12
CA LYS A 196 -22.93 0.43 -28.85
C LYS A 196 -22.77 1.00 -27.43
N MET A 197 -21.89 0.34 -26.70
CA MET A 197 -21.12 0.85 -25.55
C MET A 197 -20.11 1.92 -26.05
N PRO A 198 -19.89 3.03 -25.32
CA PRO A 198 -18.91 4.05 -25.73
C PRO A 198 -17.53 3.41 -25.84
N GLN A 199 -16.79 3.70 -26.90
CA GLN A 199 -15.42 3.22 -27.02
C GLN A 199 -14.56 3.86 -25.93
N LEU A 200 -13.73 3.05 -25.27
CA LEU A 200 -12.85 3.46 -24.17
C LEU A 200 -11.97 4.67 -24.54
N SER A 201 -11.58 4.75 -25.81
CA SER A 201 -10.82 5.87 -26.40
C SER A 201 -11.55 7.22 -26.39
N ALA A 202 -12.89 7.22 -26.29
CA ALA A 202 -13.70 8.43 -26.19
C ALA A 202 -13.93 8.89 -24.74
N ILE A 203 -13.59 8.07 -23.74
CA ILE A 203 -13.70 8.40 -22.32
C ILE A 203 -12.35 8.90 -21.79
N THR A 204 -11.23 8.37 -22.26
CA THR A 204 -9.90 8.68 -21.69
C THR A 204 -9.33 10.04 -22.08
N THR A 205 -9.56 10.54 -23.30
CA THR A 205 -8.88 11.75 -23.80
C THR A 205 -9.54 13.09 -23.44
N LYS A 206 -10.67 13.09 -22.71
CA LYS A 206 -11.33 14.35 -22.28
C LYS A 206 -11.59 14.44 -20.78
N LEU A 207 -11.30 13.38 -20.03
CA LEU A 207 -11.53 13.31 -18.57
C LEU A 207 -10.25 13.54 -17.75
N LEU A 208 -9.07 13.55 -18.37
CA LEU A 208 -7.77 13.57 -17.67
C LEU A 208 -6.94 14.84 -17.93
N ASP A 209 -7.29 15.66 -18.93
CA ASP A 209 -6.67 16.99 -19.14
C ASP A 209 -7.18 18.04 -18.13
N GLY A 210 -8.24 17.72 -17.39
CA GLY A 210 -8.83 18.58 -16.38
C GLY A 210 -8.61 18.07 -14.96
N PRO A 211 -8.75 18.95 -13.96
CA PRO A 211 -8.71 18.57 -12.56
C PRO A 211 -9.79 17.52 -12.20
N PRO A 212 -9.58 16.72 -11.13
CA PRO A 212 -8.51 16.87 -10.14
C PRO A 212 -7.18 16.25 -10.59
N TYR A 213 -6.12 17.06 -10.56
CA TYR A 213 -4.76 16.55 -10.72
C TYR A 213 -4.29 15.98 -9.38
N SER A 214 -3.64 14.83 -9.40
CA SER A 214 -3.11 14.16 -8.21
C SER A 214 -1.62 13.87 -8.36
N ILE A 215 -0.89 14.08 -7.27
CA ILE A 215 0.51 13.69 -7.13
C ILE A 215 0.68 12.94 -5.81
N MET A 216 1.21 11.73 -5.91
CA MET A 216 1.62 10.91 -4.78
C MET A 216 3.14 10.86 -4.72
N ILE A 217 3.70 11.27 -3.59
CA ILE A 217 5.13 11.14 -3.29
C ILE A 217 5.27 10.03 -2.26
N GLN A 218 6.17 9.08 -2.51
CA GLN A 218 6.47 7.97 -1.62
C GLN A 218 7.98 7.90 -1.38
N SER A 219 8.38 8.03 -0.13
CA SER A 219 9.72 7.68 0.33
C SER A 219 9.79 6.17 0.56
N ILE A 220 10.40 5.45 -0.39
CA ILE A 220 10.52 3.99 -0.34
C ILE A 220 11.64 3.60 0.63
N SER A 221 12.72 4.37 0.66
CA SER A 221 13.80 4.22 1.62
C SER A 221 14.48 5.57 1.83
N VAL A 222 15.43 5.63 2.77
CA VAL A 222 16.28 6.81 3.00
C VAL A 222 17.05 7.28 1.76
N ALA A 223 17.16 6.44 0.73
CA ALA A 223 17.89 6.72 -0.51
C ALA A 223 16.98 6.74 -1.76
N HIS A 224 15.67 6.53 -1.63
CA HIS A 224 14.76 6.34 -2.76
C HIS A 224 13.42 7.05 -2.57
N LEU A 225 13.10 7.92 -3.52
CA LEU A 225 11.80 8.55 -3.66
C LEU A 225 11.14 8.12 -4.97
N ASN A 226 9.83 7.96 -4.90
CA ASN A 226 8.98 7.72 -6.04
C ASN A 226 7.88 8.78 -6.05
N VAL A 227 7.71 9.46 -7.17
CA VAL A 227 6.68 10.49 -7.39
C VAL A 227 5.82 10.01 -8.55
N VAL A 228 4.54 9.81 -8.29
CA VAL A 228 3.57 9.36 -9.30
C VAL A 228 2.52 10.44 -9.43
N GLY A 229 2.11 10.79 -10.64
CA GLY A 229 0.99 11.72 -10.82
C GLY A 229 0.29 11.53 -12.15
N ASN A 230 -0.98 11.88 -12.16
CA ASN A 230 -1.85 11.78 -13.34
C ASN A 230 -1.70 12.94 -14.34
N HIS A 231 -0.85 13.93 -14.02
CA HIS A 231 -0.50 15.04 -14.90
C HIS A 231 0.99 14.99 -15.29
N PRO A 232 1.33 14.45 -16.47
CA PRO A 232 2.71 14.27 -16.92
C PRO A 232 3.55 15.54 -16.84
N SER A 233 3.02 16.68 -17.28
CA SER A 233 3.74 17.96 -17.31
C SER A 233 4.20 18.40 -15.91
N SER A 234 3.39 18.15 -14.87
CA SER A 234 3.81 18.39 -13.47
C SER A 234 5.01 17.52 -13.10
N ILE A 235 4.98 16.23 -13.46
CA ILE A 235 6.06 15.28 -13.14
C ILE A 235 7.35 15.65 -13.88
N TYR A 236 7.26 16.02 -15.15
CA TYR A 236 8.41 16.51 -15.93
C TYR A 236 8.97 17.82 -15.36
N PHE A 237 8.12 18.75 -14.93
CA PHE A 237 8.53 19.99 -14.30
C PHE A 237 9.30 19.75 -13.00
N ILE A 238 8.80 18.86 -12.14
CA ILE A 238 9.48 18.45 -10.90
C ILE A 238 10.85 17.82 -11.22
N ALA A 239 10.90 16.93 -12.21
CA ALA A 239 12.15 16.28 -12.61
C ALA A 239 13.20 17.30 -13.09
N ASP A 240 12.78 18.30 -13.87
CA ASP A 240 13.68 19.35 -14.35
C ASP A 240 14.12 20.32 -13.25
N ALA A 241 13.26 20.64 -12.28
CA ALA A 241 13.65 21.40 -11.10
C ALA A 241 14.75 20.67 -10.30
N LEU A 242 14.61 19.35 -10.09
CA LEU A 242 15.62 18.54 -9.42
C LEU A 242 16.92 18.43 -10.22
N LYS A 243 16.85 18.30 -11.56
CA LYS A 243 18.06 18.31 -12.41
C LYS A 243 18.79 19.66 -12.35
N LYS A 244 18.06 20.78 -12.31
CA LYS A 244 18.65 22.12 -12.16
C LYS A 244 19.33 22.28 -10.80
N LEU A 245 18.70 21.80 -9.72
CA LEU A 245 19.30 21.76 -8.39
C LEU A 245 20.61 20.96 -8.39
N HIS A 246 20.57 19.77 -9.00
CA HIS A 246 21.75 18.90 -9.14
C HIS A 246 22.87 19.59 -9.93
N ALA A 247 22.56 20.21 -11.07
CA ALA A 247 23.54 20.94 -11.88
C ALA A 247 24.10 22.18 -11.17
N ALA A 248 23.28 22.89 -10.38
CA ALA A 248 23.74 24.03 -9.58
C ALA A 248 24.75 23.59 -8.50
N ALA A 249 24.49 22.44 -7.86
CA ALA A 249 25.39 21.86 -6.87
C ALA A 249 26.75 21.44 -7.46
N GLU A 250 26.78 20.95 -8.72
CA GLU A 250 28.02 20.58 -9.40
C GLU A 250 28.94 21.78 -9.70
N ASN A 251 28.40 22.99 -9.78
CA ASN A 251 29.15 24.19 -10.15
C ASN A 251 29.73 24.97 -8.96
N ILE A 252 29.55 24.49 -7.72
CA ILE A 252 30.08 25.15 -6.52
C ILE A 252 31.59 24.83 -6.39
N PRO A 253 32.50 25.83 -6.31
CA PRO A 253 33.95 25.61 -6.23
C PRO A 253 34.41 24.89 -4.96
N GLU A 254 35.31 23.91 -5.08
CA GLU A 254 35.81 23.02 -4.01
C GLU A 254 36.35 23.71 -2.73
N HIS A 255 36.67 24.99 -2.78
CA HIS A 255 37.21 25.75 -1.66
C HIS A 255 36.15 26.48 -0.80
N MET A 256 34.86 26.43 -1.16
CA MET A 256 33.76 26.90 -0.29
C MET A 256 33.19 25.78 0.61
N TYR A 257 33.80 24.58 0.61
CA TYR A 257 33.21 23.34 1.15
C TYR A 257 33.46 23.06 2.63
N ASP A 258 34.08 23.97 3.39
CA ASP A 258 34.46 23.66 4.78
C ASP A 258 33.28 23.59 5.78
N GLU A 259 32.08 24.03 5.40
CA GLU A 259 30.86 23.88 6.25
C GLU A 259 29.59 23.44 5.50
N TRP A 260 29.61 23.39 4.17
CA TRP A 260 28.41 23.12 3.37
C TRP A 260 28.65 21.90 2.47
N ILE A 261 28.38 20.73 3.03
CA ILE A 261 28.01 19.50 2.31
C ILE A 261 29.06 19.05 1.28
N SER A 262 30.02 18.25 1.77
CA SER A 262 30.89 17.38 0.95
C SER A 262 30.13 16.32 0.13
N SER A 263 28.80 16.33 0.14
CA SER A 263 27.93 15.51 -0.69
C SER A 263 27.72 16.20 -2.05
N LYS A 264 28.58 15.88 -3.02
CA LYS A 264 28.18 16.01 -4.43
C LYS A 264 26.86 15.25 -4.59
N LEU A 265 25.73 15.96 -4.73
CA LEU A 265 24.41 15.37 -4.92
C LEU A 265 24.50 14.36 -6.07
N TRP A 266 24.44 13.06 -5.83
CA TRP A 266 24.40 12.06 -6.90
C TRP A 266 22.99 11.51 -7.04
N LEU A 267 22.04 12.38 -7.35
CA LEU A 267 20.67 11.98 -7.61
C LEU A 267 20.57 11.37 -9.01
N ARG A 268 20.16 10.11 -9.07
CA ARG A 268 19.69 9.45 -10.28
C ARG A 268 18.20 9.75 -10.44
N ILE A 269 17.90 10.67 -11.33
CA ILE A 269 16.54 11.09 -11.67
C ILE A 269 16.10 10.33 -12.92
N ARG A 270 14.99 9.59 -12.86
CA ARG A 270 14.42 8.85 -13.98
C ARG A 270 12.92 9.08 -14.06
N VAL A 271 12.47 9.68 -15.15
CA VAL A 271 11.05 9.74 -15.48
C VAL A 271 10.73 8.56 -16.38
N LYS A 272 9.66 7.84 -16.07
CA LYS A 272 9.10 6.78 -16.88
C LYS A 272 7.66 7.14 -17.22
N ASP A 273 7.35 7.10 -18.51
CA ASP A 273 5.97 7.07 -18.95
C ASP A 273 5.37 5.69 -18.64
N SER A 274 4.07 5.65 -18.34
CA SER A 274 3.39 4.40 -18.03
C SER A 274 3.54 3.39 -19.17
N ALA A 275 3.98 2.18 -18.83
CA ALA A 275 4.12 1.07 -19.79
C ALA A 275 2.77 0.57 -20.35
N PHE A 276 1.66 0.95 -19.71
CA PHE A 276 0.31 0.47 -20.03
C PHE A 276 -0.54 1.51 -20.78
N GLY A 277 0.03 2.65 -21.16
CA GLY A 277 -0.72 3.73 -21.82
C GLY A 277 -1.73 4.42 -20.91
N PHE A 278 -1.64 4.22 -19.59
CA PHE A 278 -2.29 5.09 -18.61
C PHE A 278 -1.48 6.38 -18.48
N GLU A 279 -2.13 7.52 -18.30
CA GLU A 279 -1.45 8.83 -18.36
C GLU A 279 -0.64 9.17 -17.09
N ASP A 280 -0.50 8.22 -16.15
CA ASP A 280 0.30 8.41 -14.94
C ASP A 280 1.80 8.38 -15.26
N SER A 281 2.48 9.52 -15.06
CA SER A 281 3.93 9.61 -15.13
C SER A 281 4.56 9.27 -13.78
N THR A 282 5.64 8.49 -13.81
CA THR A 282 6.38 8.11 -12.60
C THR A 282 7.80 8.69 -12.65
N LEU A 283 8.15 9.49 -11.65
CA LEU A 283 9.49 10.00 -11.40
C LEU A 283 10.12 9.22 -10.25
N MET A 284 11.23 8.55 -10.53
CA MET A 284 12.08 7.93 -9.51
C MET A 284 13.30 8.80 -9.25
N VAL A 285 13.58 9.06 -7.98
CA VAL A 285 14.77 9.76 -7.50
C VAL A 285 15.52 8.80 -6.58
N GLN A 286 16.76 8.47 -6.93
CA GLN A 286 17.58 7.53 -6.20
C GLN A 286 18.95 8.14 -5.93
N GLU A 287 19.47 8.00 -4.72
CA GLU A 287 20.84 8.38 -4.41
C GLU A 287 21.85 7.33 -4.89
N ARG A 288 22.99 7.75 -5.45
CA ARG A 288 24.03 6.81 -5.91
C ARG A 288 24.92 6.27 -4.80
N ASP A 289 25.13 6.99 -3.70
CA ASP A 289 26.01 6.58 -2.61
C ASP A 289 25.21 6.44 -1.31
N MET A 290 25.16 5.22 -0.77
CA MET A 290 24.32 4.89 0.39
C MET A 290 24.94 5.34 1.72
N SER A 291 26.17 5.88 1.71
CA SER A 291 26.89 6.26 2.93
C SER A 291 26.45 7.60 3.54
N LEU A 292 25.76 8.46 2.79
CA LEU A 292 25.30 9.80 3.20
C LEU A 292 23.79 10.00 3.05
N ALA A 293 23.05 8.90 2.95
CA ALA A 293 21.72 8.87 2.35
C ALA A 293 20.67 9.77 3.02
N ASP A 294 20.78 9.95 4.33
CA ASP A 294 19.74 10.61 5.11
C ASP A 294 19.63 12.12 4.81
N SER A 295 20.70 12.80 4.38
CA SER A 295 20.68 14.25 4.19
C SER A 295 20.13 14.68 2.82
N ILE A 296 20.46 13.94 1.76
CA ILE A 296 20.22 14.38 0.38
C ILE A 296 18.77 14.16 -0.05
N ILE A 297 18.17 13.04 0.36
CA ILE A 297 16.76 12.75 0.05
C ILE A 297 15.82 13.71 0.76
N LEU A 298 16.16 14.15 1.98
CA LEU A 298 15.40 15.19 2.69
C LEU A 298 15.42 16.53 1.93
N GLU A 299 16.56 16.93 1.38
CA GLU A 299 16.65 18.14 0.55
C GLU A 299 15.86 18.01 -0.75
N ALA A 300 15.94 16.86 -1.42
CA ALA A 300 15.14 16.59 -2.61
C ALA A 300 13.63 16.66 -2.31
N LEU A 301 13.19 16.10 -1.17
CA LEU A 301 11.79 16.21 -0.71
C LEU A 301 11.38 17.66 -0.48
N GLN A 302 12.21 18.48 0.18
CA GLN A 302 11.91 19.89 0.39
C GLN A 302 11.73 20.65 -0.93
N VAL A 303 12.58 20.37 -1.93
CA VAL A 303 12.44 20.97 -3.27
C VAL A 303 11.17 20.50 -3.95
N ILE A 304 10.86 19.20 -3.89
CA ILE A 304 9.64 18.63 -4.47
C ILE A 304 8.40 19.27 -3.84
N PHE A 305 8.31 19.33 -2.51
CA PHE A 305 7.17 19.94 -1.81
C PHE A 305 7.01 21.41 -2.19
N LYS A 306 8.11 22.17 -2.18
CA LYS A 306 8.07 23.59 -2.55
C LYS A 306 7.61 23.80 -4.00
N VAL A 307 8.09 22.98 -4.94
CA VAL A 307 7.65 23.04 -6.34
C VAL A 307 6.16 22.72 -6.45
N ILE A 308 5.70 21.66 -5.79
CA ILE A 308 4.30 21.21 -5.86
C ILE A 308 3.34 22.21 -5.23
N GLU A 309 3.65 22.70 -4.03
CA GLU A 309 2.77 23.61 -3.29
C GLU A 309 2.85 25.05 -3.81
N THR A 310 4.05 25.56 -4.04
CA THR A 310 4.24 26.99 -4.34
C THR A 310 4.15 27.28 -5.84
N MET A 311 4.72 26.42 -6.68
CA MET A 311 4.80 26.69 -8.12
C MET A 311 3.65 26.06 -8.89
N LEU A 312 3.31 24.81 -8.54
CA LEU A 312 2.24 24.08 -9.20
C LEU A 312 0.89 24.21 -8.49
N GLY A 313 0.84 24.82 -7.29
CA GLY A 313 -0.40 25.13 -6.57
C GLY A 313 -1.22 23.92 -6.14
N TYR A 314 -0.61 22.75 -5.96
CA TYR A 314 -1.29 21.62 -5.34
C TYR A 314 -1.37 21.81 -3.83
N HIS A 315 -2.37 21.22 -3.19
CA HIS A 315 -2.52 21.22 -1.74
C HIS A 315 -2.38 19.80 -1.18
N LEU A 316 -1.79 19.69 0.01
CA LEU A 316 -1.61 18.42 0.70
C LEU A 316 -2.95 17.89 1.23
N VAL A 317 -3.38 16.73 0.74
CA VAL A 317 -4.61 16.05 1.16
C VAL A 317 -4.35 15.04 2.27
N SER A 318 -3.20 14.35 2.20
CA SER A 318 -2.81 13.41 3.26
C SER A 318 -1.30 13.29 3.41
N ASP A 319 -0.85 13.17 4.66
CA ASP A 319 0.52 12.83 5.04
C ASP A 319 0.48 11.58 5.92
N ASN A 320 1.14 10.51 5.46
CA ASN A 320 1.22 9.23 6.16
C ASN A 320 2.66 8.86 6.52
N GLY A 321 3.50 9.83 6.87
CA GLY A 321 4.83 9.58 7.45
C GLY A 321 5.81 8.95 6.45
N GLY A 322 5.84 9.47 5.21
CA GLY A 322 6.63 8.92 4.11
C GLY A 322 5.83 8.73 2.82
N ILE A 323 4.51 8.91 2.86
CA ILE A 323 3.66 9.03 1.68
C ILE A 323 2.88 10.33 1.80
N TRP A 324 3.00 11.19 0.80
CA TRP A 324 2.30 12.46 0.71
C TRP A 324 1.41 12.47 -0.52
N HIS A 325 0.15 12.80 -0.33
CA HIS A 325 -0.82 12.91 -1.41
C HIS A 325 -1.21 14.37 -1.58
N TYR A 326 -1.04 14.87 -2.80
CA TYR A 326 -1.32 16.23 -3.21
C TYR A 326 -2.40 16.21 -4.27
N GLU A 327 -3.36 17.12 -4.17
CA GLU A 327 -4.40 17.31 -5.18
C GLU A 327 -4.45 18.77 -5.63
N ARG A 328 -4.90 18.99 -6.86
CA ARG A 328 -5.18 20.31 -7.41
C ARG A 328 -6.49 20.24 -8.17
N ASP A 329 -7.48 21.00 -7.70
CA ASP A 329 -8.81 21.05 -8.30
C ASP A 329 -8.95 22.16 -9.36
N GLU A 330 -7.95 23.04 -9.47
CA GLU A 330 -7.95 24.14 -10.43
C GLU A 330 -7.15 23.75 -11.68
N PRO A 331 -7.64 24.08 -12.89
CA PRO A 331 -6.85 23.89 -14.12
C PRO A 331 -5.56 24.72 -14.05
N PHE A 332 -4.55 24.33 -14.83
CA PHE A 332 -3.41 25.22 -15.07
C PHE A 332 -3.86 26.39 -15.93
N GLU A 333 -3.41 27.60 -15.61
CA GLU A 333 -3.64 28.76 -16.48
C GLU A 333 -2.92 28.48 -17.80
N GLU A 334 -3.69 28.33 -18.89
CA GLU A 334 -3.10 28.30 -20.23
C GLU A 334 -2.40 29.64 -20.43
N GLU A 335 -1.08 29.62 -20.69
CA GLU A 335 -0.41 30.82 -21.14
C GLU A 335 -1.20 31.33 -22.35
N PRO A 336 -1.72 32.57 -22.33
CA PRO A 336 -2.50 33.08 -23.43
C PRO A 336 -1.62 32.94 -24.66
N ASP A 337 -2.10 32.18 -25.65
CA ASP A 337 -1.46 32.08 -26.95
C ASP A 337 -1.12 33.51 -27.35
N MET A 338 0.17 33.85 -27.27
CA MET A 338 0.65 35.10 -27.82
C MET A 338 0.42 34.92 -29.31
N GLU A 339 -0.76 35.31 -29.77
CA GLU A 339 -1.05 35.59 -31.16
C GLU A 339 0.14 36.43 -31.59
N LEU A 340 1.02 35.80 -32.36
CA LEU A 340 2.11 36.47 -33.04
C LEU A 340 1.40 37.47 -33.95
N ASP A 341 1.19 38.67 -33.42
CA ASP A 341 0.59 39.79 -34.11
C ASP A 341 1.41 39.91 -35.39
N GLY A 342 0.77 39.47 -36.47
CA GLY A 342 1.37 39.32 -37.77
C GLY A 342 1.74 40.72 -38.22
N GLY A 343 2.98 41.10 -37.92
CA GLY A 343 3.55 42.39 -38.23
C GLY A 343 3.21 42.73 -39.67
N ALA A 344 2.31 43.69 -39.81
CA ALA A 344 1.94 44.29 -41.08
C ALA A 344 3.23 44.73 -41.78
N ASN A 345 3.53 44.07 -42.88
CA ASN A 345 4.59 44.44 -43.79
C ASN A 345 4.22 45.78 -44.44
N PRO A 346 4.89 46.91 -44.16
CA PRO A 346 4.58 48.16 -44.82
C PRO A 346 5.39 48.20 -46.11
N GLY A 347 4.78 47.69 -47.18
CA GLY A 347 5.30 47.78 -48.53
C GLY A 347 4.23 48.28 -49.50
N ALA A 348 3.97 49.60 -49.46
CA ALA A 348 3.43 50.38 -50.59
C ALA A 348 3.69 51.86 -50.36
#